data_AF-A0A7S0KP61-F1
#
_entry.id   AF-A0A7S0KP61-F1
#
_cell.length_a   1.000
_cell.length_b   1.000
_cell.length_c   1.000
_cell.angle_alpha   90.00
_cell.angle_beta   90.00
_cell.angle_gamma   90.00
#
_symmetry.space_group_name_H-M   'P 1'
#
loop_
_entity.id
_entity.type
_entity.pdbx_description
1 polymer ?
#
loop_
_entity_poly.entity_id
_entity_poly.type
_entity_poly.pdbx_seq_one_letter_code
_entity_poly.pdbx_strand_id
1 'polypeptide(L)'
;VDRIDGLTDIVMREDPHVICLQEVTHNILMLLHAQPWFEDYKGSPPPQQQYYTIIMFKRSMNKPDGSTRVSRRDFMTSEMGRYAVGFCGMNCGDGKELTV
;
A
#
# COMPACT_ATOMS: atom_id res chain seq x y z
N VAL A 1 -3.20 1.69 22.43
CA VAL A 1 -4.53 1.20 22.06
C VAL A 1 -5.29 2.33 21.37
N ASP A 2 -4.71 3.01 20.37
CA ASP A 2 -5.34 4.28 19.92
C ASP A 2 -5.26 4.52 18.40
N ARG A 3 -4.07 4.55 17.80
CA ARG A 3 -3.97 4.97 16.39
C ARG A 3 -4.18 3.85 15.37
N ILE A 4 -3.72 2.63 15.68
CA ILE A 4 -3.90 1.47 14.79
C ILE A 4 -5.36 1.00 14.83
N ASP A 5 -5.97 0.99 16.01
CA ASP A 5 -7.38 0.60 16.17
C ASP A 5 -8.30 1.55 15.37
N GLY A 6 -8.08 2.87 15.49
CA GLY A 6 -8.82 3.85 14.68
C GLY A 6 -8.58 3.73 13.17
N LEU A 7 -7.37 3.37 12.73
CA LEU A 7 -7.12 3.06 11.32
C LEU A 7 -7.87 1.80 10.90
N THR A 8 -7.87 0.75 11.72
CA THR A 8 -8.61 -0.49 11.47
C THR A 8 -10.11 -0.23 11.34
N ASP A 9 -10.69 0.59 12.22
CA ASP A 9 -12.10 0.96 12.12
C ASP A 9 -12.43 1.64 10.79
N ILE A 10 -11.57 2.55 10.32
CA ILE A 10 -11.74 3.23 9.03
C ILE A 10 -11.61 2.23 7.87
N VAL A 11 -10.59 1.37 7.87
CA VAL A 11 -10.38 0.41 6.78
C VAL A 11 -11.54 -0.57 6.69
N MET A 12 -11.99 -1.11 7.83
CA MET A 12 -13.11 -2.04 7.89
C MET A 12 -14.44 -1.39 7.49
N ARG A 13 -14.64 -0.10 7.81
CA ARG A 13 -15.86 0.63 7.49
C ARG A 13 -15.94 1.09 6.04
N GLU A 14 -14.85 1.67 5.52
CA GLU A 14 -14.82 2.26 4.18
C GLU A 14 -14.45 1.24 3.09
N ASP A 15 -13.87 0.09 3.48
CA ASP A 15 -13.48 -1.00 2.59
C ASP A 15 -12.73 -0.55 1.31
N PRO A 16 -11.65 0.23 1.46
CA PRO A 16 -11.01 0.91 0.35
C PRO A 16 -10.40 -0.05 -0.67
N HIS A 17 -10.46 0.30 -1.95
CA HIS A 17 -9.78 -0.44 -3.01
C HIS A 17 -8.25 -0.33 -2.91
N VAL A 18 -7.77 0.85 -2.52
CA VAL A 18 -6.35 1.20 -2.42
C VAL A 18 -6.14 2.00 -1.14
N ILE A 19 -5.07 1.68 -0.41
CA ILE A 19 -4.62 2.35 0.80
C ILE A 19 -3.20 2.86 0.55
N CYS A 20 -2.96 4.15 0.77
CA CYS A 20 -1.65 4.77 0.67
C CYS A 20 -1.25 5.31 2.03
N LEU A 21 -0.24 4.72 2.67
CA LEU A 21 0.25 5.16 3.98
C LEU A 21 1.66 5.75 3.83
N GLN A 22 1.87 6.93 4.40
CA GLN A 22 3.17 7.57 4.50
C GLN A 22 3.71 7.49 5.92
N GLU A 23 5.02 7.66 6.07
CA GLU A 23 5.71 7.66 7.37
C GLU A 23 5.57 6.33 8.13
N VAL A 24 5.41 5.23 7.39
CA VAL A 24 5.36 3.88 7.95
C VAL A 24 6.75 3.47 8.38
N THR A 25 6.89 3.12 9.65
CA THR A 25 8.10 2.49 10.19
C THR A 25 7.94 0.96 10.20
N HIS A 26 9.04 0.22 10.37
CA HIS A 26 8.99 -1.24 10.53
C HIS A 26 8.06 -1.69 11.67
N ASN A 27 8.07 -0.98 12.80
CA ASN A 27 7.18 -1.27 13.93
C ASN A 27 5.70 -1.06 13.56
N ILE A 28 5.38 0.01 12.81
CA ILE A 28 4.03 0.25 12.31
C ILE A 28 3.62 -0.87 11.35
N LEU A 29 4.49 -1.25 10.40
CA LEU A 29 4.20 -2.34 9.47
C LEU A 29 3.93 -3.67 10.19
N MET A 30 4.67 -3.98 11.26
CA MET A 30 4.40 -5.16 12.09
C MET A 30 3.03 -5.11 12.76
N LEU A 31 2.62 -3.94 13.27
CA LEU A 31 1.29 -3.77 13.87
C LEU A 31 0.16 -3.86 12.83
N LEU A 32 0.40 -3.33 11.62
CA LEU A 32 -0.54 -3.46 10.50
C LEU A 32 -0.70 -4.92 10.09
N HIS A 33 0.39 -5.69 10.04
CA HIS A 33 0.36 -7.13 9.73
C HIS A 33 -0.50 -7.95 10.69
N ALA A 34 -0.68 -7.49 11.93
CA ALA A 34 -1.52 -8.14 12.92
C ALA A 34 -3.01 -7.79 12.79
N GLN A 35 -3.38 -6.86 11.89
CA GLN A 35 -4.78 -6.46 11.70
C GLN A 35 -5.52 -7.45 10.80
N PRO A 36 -6.81 -7.73 11.08
CA PRO A 36 -7.57 -8.76 10.36
C PRO A 36 -7.74 -8.47 8.87
N TRP A 37 -7.82 -7.20 8.48
CA TRP A 37 -7.97 -6.77 7.09
C TRP A 37 -6.68 -6.85 6.28
N PHE A 38 -5.51 -6.97 6.91
CA PHE A 38 -4.23 -6.81 6.21
C PHE A 38 -4.03 -7.84 5.09
N GLU A 39 -4.46 -9.09 5.33
CA GLU A 39 -4.33 -10.19 4.37
C GLU A 39 -5.19 -10.02 3.12
N ASP A 40 -6.22 -9.17 3.14
CA ASP A 40 -7.05 -8.89 1.95
C ASP A 40 -6.33 -8.02 0.92
N TYR A 41 -5.18 -7.44 1.30
CA TYR A 41 -4.43 -6.50 0.49
C TYR A 41 -3.06 -7.05 0.08
N LYS A 42 -2.55 -6.54 -1.03
CA LYS A 42 -1.18 -6.73 -1.51
C LYS A 42 -0.46 -5.38 -1.46
N GLY A 43 0.70 -5.35 -0.80
CA GLY A 43 1.48 -4.13 -0.59
C GLY A 43 2.73 -4.00 -1.46
N SER A 44 3.25 -2.78 -1.59
CA SER A 44 4.60 -2.52 -2.10
C SER A 44 5.65 -3.08 -1.12
N PRO A 45 6.78 -3.63 -1.61
CA PRO A 45 7.83 -4.13 -0.72
C PRO A 45 8.41 -2.99 0.13
N PRO A 46 8.62 -3.21 1.44
CA PRO A 46 9.19 -2.18 2.30
C PRO A 46 10.66 -1.92 1.94
N PRO A 47 11.08 -0.66 1.80
CA PRO A 47 12.48 -0.33 1.53
C PRO A 47 13.33 -0.33 2.80
N GLN A 48 14.65 -0.37 2.63
CA GLN A 48 15.61 -0.25 3.75
C GLN A 48 15.74 1.22 4.19
N GLN A 49 14.72 1.77 4.83
CA GLN A 49 14.66 3.14 5.32
C GLN A 49 14.02 3.19 6.72
N GLN A 50 14.30 4.26 7.49
CA GLN A 50 13.73 4.43 8.84
C GLN A 50 12.20 4.53 8.81
N TYR A 51 11.69 5.26 7.82
CA TYR A 51 10.28 5.37 7.50
C TYR A 51 10.11 5.37 5.98
N TYR A 52 8.93 4.97 5.52
CA TYR A 52 8.66 4.78 4.10
C TYR A 52 7.17 4.91 3.78
N THR A 53 6.86 4.92 2.49
CA THR A 53 5.51 4.83 1.96
C THR A 53 5.20 3.39 1.61
N ILE A 54 4.02 2.91 1.99
CA ILE A 54 3.44 1.67 1.45
C ILE A 54 2.16 2.00 0.68
N ILE A 55 2.03 1.43 -0.51
CA ILE A 55 0.76 1.38 -1.24
C ILE A 55 0.26 -0.06 -1.14
N MET A 56 -0.98 -0.23 -0.74
CA MET A 56 -1.67 -1.49 -0.63
C MET A 56 -2.93 -1.45 -1.49
N PHE A 57 -3.22 -2.52 -2.20
CA PHE A 57 -4.45 -2.63 -2.98
C PHE A 57 -5.11 -3.99 -2.74
N LYS A 58 -6.44 -4.06 -2.86
CA LYS A 58 -7.17 -5.31 -2.65
C LYS A 58 -6.65 -6.40 -3.58
N ARG A 59 -6.42 -7.60 -3.06
CA ARG A 59 -5.93 -8.74 -3.85
C ARG A 59 -6.86 -9.08 -5.01
N SER A 60 -8.17 -8.83 -4.87
CA SER A 60 -9.16 -9.00 -5.94
C SER A 60 -8.90 -8.12 -7.18
N MET A 61 -8.14 -7.02 -7.02
CA MET A 61 -7.75 -6.15 -8.13
C MET A 61 -6.43 -6.57 -8.78
N ASN A 62 -5.71 -7.55 -8.22
CA ASN A 62 -4.48 -8.04 -8.83
C ASN A 62 -4.84 -8.79 -10.12
N LYS A 63 -4.14 -8.48 -11.22
CA LYS A 63 -4.38 -9.22 -12.46
C LYS A 63 -3.90 -10.68 -12.31
N PRO A 64 -4.71 -11.67 -12.74
CA PRO A 64 -4.32 -13.08 -12.67
C PRO A 64 -3.07 -13.42 -13.48
N ASP A 65 -2.80 -12.67 -14.55
CA ASP A 65 -1.63 -12.83 -15.42
C ASP A 65 -0.34 -12.24 -14.83
N GLY A 66 -0.39 -11.66 -13.62
CA GLY A 66 0.76 -11.06 -12.96
C GLY A 66 1.25 -9.75 -13.60
N SER A 67 0.49 -9.14 -14.51
CA SER A 67 0.89 -7.91 -15.20
C SER A 67 0.75 -6.63 -14.35
N THR A 68 0.22 -6.74 -13.12
CA THR A 68 0.26 -5.64 -12.14
C THR A 68 1.71 -5.40 -11.71
N ARG A 69 2.24 -4.21 -12.01
CA ARG A 69 3.65 -3.85 -11.80
C ARG A 69 3.79 -2.80 -10.70
N VAL A 70 4.89 -2.89 -9.96
CA VAL A 70 5.32 -1.86 -9.01
C VAL A 70 6.39 -1.01 -9.69
N SER A 71 6.26 0.31 -9.61
CA SER A 71 7.26 1.27 -10.07
C SER A 71 7.70 2.14 -8.90
N ARG A 72 9.00 2.41 -8.81
CA ARG A 72 9.57 3.32 -7.82
C ARG A 72 10.51 4.30 -8.51
N ARG A 73 10.42 5.57 -8.13
CA ARG A 73 11.32 6.64 -8.56
C ARG A 73 11.81 7.42 -7.36
N ASP A 74 13.09 7.31 -7.06
CA ASP A 74 13.72 8.08 -5.99
C ASP A 74 13.91 9.54 -6.41
N PHE A 75 13.71 10.45 -5.44
CA PHE A 75 13.99 11.86 -5.64
C PHE A 75 15.44 12.14 -5.23
N MET A 76 16.34 12.27 -6.21
CA MET A 76 17.79 12.42 -5.97
C MET A 76 18.15 13.65 -5.14
N THR A 77 17.28 14.67 -5.12
CA THR A 77 17.45 15.90 -4.33
C THR A 77 16.83 15.80 -2.93
N SER A 78 16.26 14.66 -2.55
CA SER A 78 15.60 14.49 -1.27
C SER A 78 16.59 14.10 -0.16
N GLU A 79 16.74 14.96 0.83
CA GLU A 79 17.50 14.67 2.05
C GLU A 79 16.73 13.74 3.02
N MET A 80 15.41 13.65 2.86
CA MET A 80 14.51 12.84 3.71
C MET A 80 14.19 11.45 3.12
N GLY A 81 14.93 11.01 2.10
CA GLY A 81 14.68 9.71 1.45
C GLY A 81 13.30 9.57 0.78
N ARG A 82 12.69 10.66 0.31
CA ARG A 82 11.39 10.68 -0.39
C ARG A 82 11.51 10.08 -1.79
N TYR A 83 10.42 9.46 -2.22
CA TYR A 83 10.30 8.81 -3.53
C TYR A 83 8.83 8.80 -3.97
N ALA A 84 8.60 8.58 -5.27
CA ALA A 84 7.31 8.19 -5.80
C ALA A 84 7.27 6.67 -5.94
N VAL A 85 6.25 6.03 -5.38
CA VAL A 85 5.92 4.62 -5.63
C VAL A 85 4.56 4.58 -6.28
N GLY A 86 4.39 3.68 -7.25
CA GLY A 86 3.11 3.47 -7.91
C GLY A 86 2.89 2.02 -8.32
N PHE A 87 1.63 1.68 -8.51
CA PHE A 87 1.17 0.41 -9.03
C PHE A 87 0.47 0.65 -10.36
N CYS A 88 0.88 -0.08 -11.40
CA CYS A 88 0.28 -0.01 -12.73
C CYS A 88 -0.46 -1.30 -13.05
N GLY A 89 -1.60 -1.19 -13.74
CA GLY A 89 -2.33 -2.35 -14.26
C GLY A 89 -3.07 -3.14 -13.20
N MET A 90 -3.72 -2.46 -12.25
CA MET A 90 -4.67 -3.08 -11.32
C MET A 90 -6.04 -3.22 -12.01
N ASN A 91 -6.65 -4.40 -11.97
CA ASN A 91 -7.96 -4.66 -12.55
C ASN A 91 -9.07 -4.11 -11.65
N CYS A 92 -9.92 -3.25 -12.20
CA CYS A 92 -11.07 -2.68 -11.48
C CYS A 92 -12.42 -3.24 -11.93
N GLY A 93 -12.42 -4.32 -12.72
CA GLY A 93 -13.62 -4.84 -13.40
C GLY A 93 -13.89 -4.13 -14.73
N ASP A 94 -14.80 -4.70 -15.51
CA ASP A 94 -15.28 -4.16 -16.79
C ASP A 94 -14.17 -3.80 -17.81
N GLY A 95 -13.05 -4.52 -17.77
CA GLY A 95 -11.89 -4.26 -18.63
C GLY A 95 -11.16 -2.93 -18.34
N LYS A 96 -11.45 -2.28 -17.20
CA LYS A 96 -10.80 -1.05 -16.77
C LYS A 96 -9.59 -1.34 -15.89
N GLU A 97 -8.57 -0.50 -16.05
CA GLU A 97 -7.35 -0.56 -15.28
C GLU A 97 -7.14 0.71 -14.46
N LEU A 98 -6.62 0.53 -13.25
CA LEU A 98 -6.21 1.60 -12.36
C LEU A 98 -4.68 1.61 -12.26
N THR A 99 -4.16 2.84 -12.28
CA THR A 99 -2.77 3.15 -11.90
C THR A 99 -2.83 4.13 -10.74
N VAL A 100 -2.10 3.85 -9.67
CA VAL A 100 -1.96 4.71 -8.49
C VAL A 100 -0.50 5.02 -8.27
#